data_AF-A0A381ICY6-F1
#
_entry.id   AF-A0A381ICY6-F1
#
_cell.length_a   1.000
_cell.length_b   1.000
_cell.length_c   1.000
_cell.angle_alpha   90.00
_cell.angle_beta   90.00
_cell.angle_gamma   90.00
#
_symmetry.space_group_name_H-M   'P 1'
#
loop_
_entity.id
_entity.type
_entity.pdbx_description
1 polymer ?
#
loop_
_entity_poly.entity_id
_entity_poly.type
_entity_poly.pdbx_seq_one_letter_code
_entity_poly.pdbx_strand_id
1 'polypeptide(L)'
;MGVGISRSSLAGAVAKLGGVGVISGVQIGYDEEDFETNTINANLRAIKKHISKAKEISNGGIIGINFMVAMKEYETYVKEAVKAGVDLIISGAGLPNKLPSLVKGSNVKIAPIVSTAKAANVILKMWDRKEKTTADLIVVEGPKAGGPPWIL
;
A
#
# COMPACT_ATOMS: atom_id res chain seq x y z
N MET A 1 10.55 1.89 -2.07
CA MET A 1 11.04 2.78 -0.99
C MET A 1 10.58 2.23 0.36
N GLY A 2 11.43 2.27 1.39
CA GLY A 2 11.23 1.56 2.67
C GLY A 2 10.75 2.45 3.83
N VAL A 3 11.15 2.09 5.05
CA VAL A 3 10.77 2.77 6.31
C VAL A 3 11.22 4.23 6.28
N GLY A 4 10.31 5.16 6.61
CA GLY A 4 10.62 6.58 6.80
C GLY A 4 10.90 7.42 5.55
N ILE A 5 10.99 6.81 4.36
CA ILE A 5 11.35 7.55 3.14
C ILE A 5 10.13 8.27 2.53
N SER A 6 9.03 7.56 2.33
CA SER A 6 7.81 8.14 1.72
C SER A 6 6.70 8.26 2.76
N ARG A 7 6.58 9.46 3.34
CA ARG A 7 5.53 9.83 4.30
C ARG A 7 4.62 10.93 3.74
N SER A 8 3.71 11.42 4.57
CA SER A 8 2.67 12.37 4.19
C SER A 8 3.16 13.62 3.48
N SER A 9 4.31 14.19 3.87
CA SER A 9 4.85 15.39 3.24
C SER A 9 5.23 15.15 1.77
N LEU A 10 6.06 14.12 1.51
CA LEU A 10 6.47 13.78 0.15
C LEU A 10 5.29 13.29 -0.70
N ALA A 11 4.50 12.35 -0.18
CA ALA A 11 3.35 11.81 -0.89
C ALA A 11 2.33 12.90 -1.23
N GLY A 12 2.00 13.76 -0.26
CA GLY A 12 1.10 14.89 -0.46
C GLY A 12 1.63 15.88 -1.50
N ALA A 13 2.92 16.23 -1.45
CA ALA A 13 3.53 17.16 -2.40
C ALA A 13 3.52 16.61 -3.84
N VAL A 14 3.87 15.34 -4.03
CA VAL A 14 3.80 14.67 -5.34
C VAL A 14 2.36 14.69 -5.87
N ALA A 15 1.40 14.34 -5.02
CA ALA A 15 -0.01 14.32 -5.40
C ALA A 15 -0.55 15.71 -5.76
N LYS A 16 -0.14 16.75 -5.02
CA LYS A 16 -0.50 18.14 -5.30
C LYS A 16 0.01 18.62 -6.66
N LEU A 17 1.15 18.08 -7.12
CA LEU A 17 1.75 18.39 -8.43
C LEU A 17 1.22 17.51 -9.57
N GLY A 18 0.14 16.75 -9.35
CA GLY A 18 -0.51 15.95 -10.38
C GLY A 18 0.03 14.52 -10.51
N GLY A 19 0.98 14.10 -9.67
CA GLY A 19 1.40 12.71 -9.56
C GLY A 19 0.48 11.86 -8.67
N VAL A 20 0.81 10.57 -8.51
CA VAL A 20 0.23 9.73 -7.45
C VAL A 20 1.19 9.69 -6.27
N GLY A 21 0.78 10.23 -5.14
CA GLY A 21 1.58 10.27 -3.92
C GLY A 21 1.51 8.95 -3.17
N VAL A 22 2.61 8.19 -3.09
CA VAL A 22 2.61 6.86 -2.43
C VAL A 22 3.33 6.91 -1.09
N ILE A 23 2.62 6.53 -0.02
CA ILE A 23 3.17 6.35 1.33
C ILE A 23 3.76 4.93 1.46
N SER A 24 4.87 4.79 2.18
CA SER A 24 5.39 3.49 2.58
C SER A 24 4.70 3.02 3.86
N GLY A 25 3.99 1.89 3.81
CA GLY A 25 3.31 1.28 4.95
C GLY A 25 4.20 0.36 5.80
N VAL A 26 5.46 0.14 5.39
CA VAL A 26 6.39 -0.72 6.13
C VAL A 26 6.85 0.00 7.40
N GLN A 27 6.48 -0.56 8.56
CA GLN A 27 6.83 -0.04 9.89
C GLN A 27 6.63 1.49 9.99
N ILE A 28 5.51 1.99 9.46
CA ILE A 28 5.30 3.43 9.32
C ILE A 28 5.33 4.18 10.66
N GLY A 29 5.01 3.50 11.76
CA GLY A 29 5.00 4.07 13.10
C GLY A 29 6.33 4.00 13.84
N TYR A 30 7.45 3.72 13.17
CA TYR A 30 8.77 3.53 13.83
C TYR A 30 9.24 4.72 14.69
N ASP A 31 8.69 5.92 14.49
CA ASP A 31 8.98 7.14 15.23
C ASP A 31 7.89 7.51 16.26
N GLU A 32 6.91 6.64 16.48
CA GLU A 32 5.97 6.78 17.58
C GLU A 32 6.62 6.30 18.89
N GLU A 33 6.34 6.99 20.00
CA GLU A 33 7.03 6.80 21.29
C GLU A 33 6.95 5.36 21.83
N ASP A 34 5.85 4.66 21.57
CA ASP A 34 5.58 3.30 22.04
C ASP A 34 5.84 2.23 20.97
N PHE A 35 6.54 2.55 19.86
CA PHE A 35 6.66 1.63 18.74
C PHE A 35 7.28 0.27 19.10
N GLU A 36 8.32 0.26 19.95
CA GLU A 36 9.02 -0.97 20.31
C GLU A 36 8.17 -1.92 21.17
N THR A 37 7.27 -1.37 22.00
CA THR A 37 6.44 -2.13 22.93
C THR A 37 5.00 -2.33 22.44
N ASN A 38 4.56 -1.53 21.46
CA ASN A 38 3.19 -1.48 20.95
C ASN A 38 3.15 -1.28 19.42
N THR A 39 4.01 -2.00 18.71
CA THR A 39 4.28 -1.84 17.27
C THR A 39 3.02 -1.82 16.40
N ILE A 40 2.04 -2.67 16.68
CA ILE A 40 0.82 -2.78 15.86
C ILE A 40 0.00 -1.49 15.96
N ASN A 41 -0.30 -1.05 17.18
CA ASN A 41 -1.10 0.16 17.39
C ASN A 41 -0.33 1.42 16.95
N ALA A 42 0.98 1.47 17.17
CA ALA A 42 1.83 2.54 16.65
C ALA A 42 1.72 2.65 15.12
N ASN A 43 1.79 1.53 14.40
CA ASN A 43 1.58 1.52 12.95
C ASN A 43 0.16 1.95 12.56
N LEU A 44 -0.89 1.49 13.25
CA LEU A 44 -2.27 1.87 12.95
C LEU A 44 -2.48 3.39 13.11
N ARG A 45 -1.99 3.98 14.21
CA ARG A 45 -2.04 5.43 14.42
C ARG A 45 -1.27 6.18 13.33
N ALA A 46 -0.07 5.71 12.98
CA ALA A 46 0.75 6.33 11.96
C ALA A 46 0.14 6.22 10.55
N ILE A 47 -0.49 5.10 10.19
CA ILE A 47 -1.22 4.93 8.93
C ILE A 47 -2.29 6.01 8.82
N LYS A 48 -3.15 6.11 9.84
CA LYS A 48 -4.23 7.12 9.87
C LYS A 48 -3.67 8.54 9.77
N LYS A 49 -2.70 8.88 10.62
CA LYS A 49 -2.03 10.19 10.67
C LYS A 49 -1.45 10.59 9.32
N HIS A 50 -0.68 9.70 8.68
CA HIS A 50 0.00 10.03 7.43
C HIS A 50 -0.94 10.06 6.23
N ILE A 51 -1.95 9.18 6.15
CA ILE A 51 -2.94 9.25 5.05
C ILE A 51 -3.73 10.55 5.15
N SER A 52 -4.29 10.87 6.33
CA SER A 52 -5.04 12.12 6.52
C SER A 52 -4.18 13.33 6.18
N LYS A 53 -2.94 13.37 6.66
CA LYS A 53 -2.05 14.51 6.39
C LYS A 53 -1.66 14.61 4.91
N ALA A 54 -1.45 13.49 4.23
CA ALA A 54 -1.14 13.49 2.80
C ALA A 54 -2.32 14.00 1.98
N LYS A 55 -3.55 13.62 2.32
CA LYS A 55 -4.79 14.09 1.67
C LYS A 55 -5.00 15.58 1.88
N GLU A 56 -4.70 16.12 3.06
CA GLU A 56 -4.70 17.58 3.29
C GLU A 56 -3.72 18.30 2.37
N ILE A 57 -2.48 17.81 2.27
CA ILE A 57 -1.44 18.43 1.46
C ILE A 57 -1.76 18.30 -0.04
N SER A 58 -2.33 17.18 -0.47
CA SER A 58 -2.57 16.89 -1.89
C SER A 58 -3.63 17.77 -2.52
N ASN A 59 -4.47 18.44 -1.73
CA ASN A 59 -5.56 19.30 -2.21
C ASN A 59 -6.43 18.61 -3.28
N GLY A 60 -6.80 17.36 -3.05
CA GLY A 60 -7.60 16.53 -3.97
C GLY A 60 -6.80 15.60 -4.87
N GLY A 61 -5.46 15.64 -4.83
CA GLY A 61 -4.60 14.66 -5.50
C GLY A 61 -4.70 13.25 -4.90
N ILE A 62 -4.32 12.24 -5.69
CA ILE A 62 -4.44 10.82 -5.36
C ILE A 62 -3.34 10.40 -4.37
N ILE A 63 -3.75 9.79 -3.25
CA ILE A 63 -2.86 9.21 -2.25
C ILE A 63 -2.96 7.69 -2.28
N GLY A 64 -1.83 7.04 -2.55
CA GLY A 64 -1.64 5.62 -2.40
C GLY A 64 -0.85 5.24 -1.17
N ILE A 65 -0.90 3.97 -0.79
CA ILE A 65 -0.01 3.35 0.20
C ILE A 65 0.50 2.01 -0.30
N ASN A 66 1.78 1.73 -0.05
CA ASN A 66 2.42 0.46 -0.39
C ASN A 66 2.61 -0.41 0.86
N PHE A 67 2.11 -1.64 0.80
CA PHE A 67 2.30 -2.66 1.85
C PHE A 67 3.04 -3.88 1.30
N MET A 68 3.83 -4.51 2.18
CA MET A 68 4.41 -5.82 1.91
C MET A 68 3.44 -6.88 2.40
N VAL A 69 3.01 -7.79 1.53
CA VAL A 69 2.11 -8.90 1.91
C VAL A 69 2.74 -9.78 3.00
N ALA A 70 4.08 -9.90 3.00
CA ALA A 70 4.84 -10.65 4.01
C ALA A 70 4.84 -10.00 5.41
N MET A 71 4.30 -8.79 5.60
CA MET A 71 4.27 -8.15 6.91
C MET A 71 3.28 -8.84 7.86
N LYS A 72 3.63 -8.89 9.15
CA LYS A 72 2.66 -9.25 10.20
C LYS A 72 1.50 -8.26 10.17
N GLU A 73 0.27 -8.71 10.40
CA GLU A 73 -0.93 -7.85 10.43
C GLU A 73 -1.28 -7.12 9.12
N TYR A 74 -0.84 -7.62 7.96
CA TYR A 74 -1.16 -7.05 6.64
C TYR A 74 -2.64 -6.66 6.48
N GLU A 75 -3.56 -7.57 6.81
CA GLU A 75 -5.00 -7.33 6.65
C GLU A 75 -5.51 -6.20 7.56
N THR A 76 -4.99 -6.13 8.78
CA THR A 76 -5.34 -5.13 9.78
C THR A 76 -4.90 -3.74 9.29
N TYR A 77 -3.69 -3.62 8.74
CA TYR A 77 -3.18 -2.37 8.18
C TYR A 77 -3.89 -1.94 6.90
N VAL A 78 -4.23 -2.88 6.01
CA VAL A 78 -5.04 -2.60 4.82
C VAL A 78 -6.40 -2.03 5.22
N LYS A 79 -7.09 -2.66 6.18
CA LYS A 79 -8.39 -2.18 6.68
C LYS A 79 -8.27 -0.78 7.29
N GLU A 80 -7.21 -0.49 8.02
CA GLU A 80 -6.99 0.84 8.58
C GLU A 80 -6.73 1.89 7.48
N ALA A 81 -5.95 1.54 6.45
CA ALA A 81 -5.73 2.44 5.31
C ALA A 81 -7.04 2.74 4.55
N VAL A 82 -7.89 1.72 4.35
CA VAL A 82 -9.23 1.90 3.75
C VAL A 82 -10.08 2.82 4.62
N LYS A 83 -10.13 2.60 5.94
CA LYS A 83 -10.86 3.47 6.88
C LYS A 83 -10.34 4.91 6.88
N ALA A 84 -9.03 5.10 6.71
CA ALA A 84 -8.40 6.41 6.65
C ALA A 84 -8.64 7.15 5.31
N GLY A 85 -9.27 6.50 4.32
CA GLY A 85 -9.64 7.11 3.05
C GLY A 85 -8.50 7.19 2.04
N VAL A 86 -7.61 6.18 2.03
CA VAL A 86 -6.60 6.04 0.97
C VAL A 86 -7.28 5.80 -0.38
N ASP A 87 -6.69 6.27 -1.48
CA ASP A 87 -7.27 6.12 -2.82
C ASP A 87 -6.76 4.86 -3.53
N LEU A 88 -5.53 4.42 -3.22
CA LEU A 88 -4.86 3.29 -3.87
C LEU A 88 -4.07 2.45 -2.86
N ILE A 89 -4.22 1.13 -2.90
CA ILE A 89 -3.37 0.18 -2.17
C ILE A 89 -2.50 -0.59 -3.17
N ILE A 90 -1.19 -0.46 -3.00
CA ILE A 90 -0.17 -1.20 -3.72
C ILE A 90 0.33 -2.33 -2.81
N SER A 91 0.38 -3.56 -3.31
CA SER A 91 0.82 -4.71 -2.53
C SER A 91 1.87 -5.53 -3.27
N GLY A 92 3.06 -5.64 -2.67
CA GLY A 92 4.17 -6.45 -3.17
C GLY A 92 4.66 -7.48 -2.16
N ALA A 93 5.83 -8.10 -2.43
CA ALA A 93 6.48 -9.06 -1.55
C ALA A 93 5.59 -10.26 -1.14
N GLY A 94 4.81 -10.80 -2.09
CA GLY A 94 3.93 -11.95 -1.88
C GLY A 94 2.68 -11.91 -2.75
N LEU A 95 1.78 -12.89 -2.58
CA LEU A 95 0.51 -12.96 -3.31
C LEU A 95 -0.61 -12.28 -2.50
N PRO A 96 -1.14 -11.13 -2.93
CA PRO A 96 -2.17 -10.37 -2.21
C PRO A 96 -3.58 -10.98 -2.35
N ASN A 97 -3.75 -12.26 -1.98
CA ASN A 97 -4.96 -13.04 -2.24
C ASN A 97 -6.24 -12.43 -1.65
N LYS A 98 -6.13 -11.83 -0.47
CA LYS A 98 -7.24 -11.26 0.28
C LYS A 98 -7.50 -9.79 -0.01
N LEU A 99 -6.59 -9.11 -0.73
CA LEU A 99 -6.69 -7.67 -0.96
C LEU A 99 -8.04 -7.26 -1.56
N PRO A 100 -8.60 -7.93 -2.59
CA PRO A 100 -9.90 -7.54 -3.13
C PRO A 100 -11.03 -7.65 -2.11
N SER A 101 -11.01 -8.69 -1.26
CA SER A 101 -11.99 -8.88 -0.19
C SER A 101 -11.89 -7.77 0.86
N LEU A 102 -10.67 -7.29 1.16
CA LEU A 102 -10.42 -6.26 2.18
C LEU A 102 -10.87 -4.86 1.76
N VAL A 103 -10.87 -4.56 0.45
CA VAL A 103 -11.34 -3.27 -0.10
C VAL A 103 -12.79 -3.32 -0.57
N LYS A 104 -13.47 -4.47 -0.46
CA LYS A 104 -14.82 -4.66 -0.94
C LYS A 104 -15.79 -3.66 -0.31
N GLY A 105 -16.60 -3.01 -1.15
CA GLY A 105 -17.54 -1.96 -0.72
C GLY A 105 -16.91 -0.58 -0.52
N SER A 106 -15.61 -0.43 -0.75
CA SER A 106 -14.92 0.87 -0.82
C SER A 106 -14.62 1.27 -2.27
N ASN A 107 -14.27 2.54 -2.47
CA ASN A 107 -13.79 3.05 -3.76
C ASN A 107 -12.27 2.92 -3.94
N VAL A 108 -11.59 2.21 -3.03
CA VAL A 108 -10.13 2.09 -3.01
C VAL A 108 -9.66 1.23 -4.18
N LYS A 109 -8.70 1.75 -4.94
CA LYS A 109 -8.07 1.08 -6.07
C LYS A 109 -7.01 0.09 -5.58
N ILE A 110 -6.80 -1.00 -6.31
CA ILE A 110 -5.84 -2.04 -5.92
C ILE A 110 -4.84 -2.36 -7.03
N ALA A 111 -3.57 -2.47 -6.63
CA ALA A 111 -2.46 -2.73 -7.55
C ALA A 111 -1.47 -3.76 -6.98
N PRO A 112 -1.37 -4.97 -7.55
CA PRO A 112 -0.28 -5.88 -7.22
C PRO A 112 1.03 -5.41 -7.86
N ILE A 113 2.14 -5.59 -7.14
CA ILE A 113 3.49 -5.52 -7.70
C ILE A 113 3.86 -6.90 -8.24
N VAL A 114 4.36 -6.95 -9.47
CA VAL A 114 4.75 -8.19 -10.16
C VAL A 114 6.07 -8.03 -10.90
N SER A 115 6.85 -9.11 -10.95
CA SER A 115 8.11 -9.17 -11.70
C SER A 115 7.99 -9.87 -13.05
N THR A 116 6.91 -10.62 -13.28
CA THR A 116 6.71 -11.40 -14.51
C THR A 116 5.25 -11.43 -14.95
N ALA A 117 5.03 -11.62 -16.26
CA ALA A 117 3.69 -11.85 -16.81
C ALA A 117 3.01 -13.10 -16.22
N LYS A 118 3.78 -14.13 -15.86
CA LYS A 118 3.27 -15.34 -15.20
C LYS A 118 2.71 -15.02 -13.82
N ALA A 119 3.44 -14.26 -13.00
CA ALA A 119 2.97 -13.83 -11.67
C ALA A 119 1.70 -12.98 -11.78
N ALA A 120 1.67 -12.01 -12.70
CA ALA A 120 0.49 -11.21 -12.98
C ALA A 120 -0.73 -12.09 -13.33
N ASN A 121 -0.57 -13.02 -14.28
CA ASN A 121 -1.65 -13.91 -14.70
C ASN A 121 -2.18 -14.78 -13.54
N VAL A 122 -1.30 -15.28 -12.68
CA VAL A 122 -1.68 -16.05 -11.49
C VAL A 122 -2.54 -15.21 -10.53
N ILE A 123 -2.08 -13.99 -10.19
CA ILE A 123 -2.79 -13.11 -9.27
C ILE A 123 -4.17 -12.74 -9.82
N LEU A 124 -4.24 -12.27 -11.07
CA LEU A 124 -5.49 -11.81 -11.68
C LEU A 124 -6.50 -12.94 -11.87
N LYS A 125 -6.08 -14.13 -12.33
CA LYS A 125 -6.98 -15.29 -12.46
C LYS A 125 -7.53 -15.75 -11.12
N MET A 126 -6.71 -15.69 -10.08
CA MET A 126 -7.15 -16.04 -8.74
C MET A 126 -8.17 -15.04 -8.20
N TRP A 127 -7.95 -13.73 -8.39
CA TRP A 127 -8.92 -12.69 -8.01
C TRP A 127 -10.23 -12.83 -8.78
N ASP A 128 -10.18 -13.09 -10.09
CA ASP A 128 -11.36 -13.33 -10.91
C ASP A 128 -12.15 -14.56 -10.42
N ARG A 129 -11.46 -15.67 -10.13
CA ARG A 129 -12.11 -16.90 -9.64
C ARG A 129 -12.78 -16.72 -8.28
N LYS A 130 -12.12 -16.05 -7.33
CA LYS A 130 -12.59 -15.96 -5.94
C LYS A 130 -13.55 -14.80 -5.70
N GLU A 131 -13.29 -13.65 -6.31
CA GLU A 131 -13.96 -12.39 -5.99
C GLU A 131 -14.57 -11.71 -7.22
N LYS A 132 -14.48 -12.33 -8.42
CA LYS A 132 -15.02 -11.80 -9.68
C LYS A 132 -14.53 -10.39 -9.99
N THR A 133 -13.25 -10.15 -9.75
CA THR A 133 -12.61 -8.85 -9.90
C THR A 133 -11.18 -8.97 -10.41
N THR A 134 -10.60 -7.84 -10.82
CA THR A 134 -9.24 -7.71 -11.34
C THR A 134 -8.54 -6.52 -10.67
N ALA A 135 -7.24 -6.35 -10.92
CA ALA A 135 -6.50 -5.16 -10.50
C ALA A 135 -6.91 -3.94 -11.32
N ASP A 136 -6.94 -2.76 -10.68
CA ASP A 136 -7.17 -1.49 -11.37
C ASP A 136 -5.93 -1.06 -12.18
N LEU A 137 -4.75 -1.42 -11.70
CA LEU A 137 -3.47 -1.26 -12.39
C LEU A 137 -2.46 -2.30 -11.88
N ILE A 138 -1.35 -2.47 -12.60
CA ILE A 138 -0.29 -3.39 -12.22
C ILE A 138 1.02 -2.60 -12.14
N VAL A 139 1.76 -2.78 -11.05
CA VAL A 139 3.12 -2.23 -10.92
C VAL A 139 4.10 -3.31 -11.35
N VAL A 140 4.84 -3.07 -12.43
CA VAL A 140 5.84 -4.02 -12.93
C VAL A 140 7.22 -3.60 -12.45
N GLU A 141 7.85 -4.44 -11.63
CA GLU A 141 9.20 -4.20 -11.10
C GLU A 141 10.16 -5.30 -11.57
N GLY A 142 11.13 -4.92 -12.39
CA GLY A 142 12.16 -5.84 -12.90
C GLY A 142 13.30 -6.06 -11.90
N PRO A 143 14.16 -7.07 -12.13
CA PRO A 143 15.23 -7.46 -11.19
C PRO A 143 16.32 -6.42 -10.97
N LYS A 144 16.34 -5.35 -11.77
CA LYS A 144 17.25 -4.19 -11.62
C LYS A 144 16.60 -3.01 -10.87
N ALA A 145 15.38 -3.17 -10.38
CA ALA A 145 14.72 -2.17 -9.55
C ALA A 145 15.38 -2.09 -8.17
N GLY A 146 15.26 -0.93 -7.50
CA GLY A 146 15.87 -0.71 -6.19
C GLY A 146 15.17 -1.49 -5.07
N GLY A 147 15.95 -2.10 -4.19
CA GLY A 147 15.46 -2.99 -3.12
C GLY A 147 16.19 -4.34 -3.15
N PRO A 148 15.97 -5.22 -2.17
CA PRO A 148 16.60 -6.54 -2.19
C PRO A 148 16.05 -7.39 -3.35
N PRO A 149 16.92 -8.06 -4.13
CA PRO A 149 16.54 -8.71 -5.39
C PRO A 149 15.60 -9.91 -5.22
N TRP A 150 15.45 -10.43 -3.99
CA TRP A 150 14.61 -11.57 -3.65
C TRP A 150 13.16 -11.20 -3.28
N ILE A 151 12.83 -9.91 -3.22
CA ILE A 151 11.48 -9.41 -2.90
C ILE A 151 10.59 -9.29 -4.16
N LEU A 152 11.19 -9.40 -5.35
CA LEU A 152 10.54 -9.26 -6.66
C LEU A 152 10.19 -10.62 -7.28
#